data_AF-A0A7X0M5Q0-F1
#
_entry.id   AF-A0A7X0M5Q0-F1
#
_cell.length_a   1.000
_cell.length_b   1.000
_cell.length_c   1.000
_cell.angle_alpha   90.00
_cell.angle_beta   90.00
_cell.angle_gamma   90.00
#
_symmetry.space_group_name_H-M   'P 1'
#
loop_
_entity.id
_entity.type
_entity.pdbx_description
1 polymer ?
#
loop_
_entity_poly.entity_id
_entity_poly.type
_entity_poly.pdbx_seq_one_letter_code
_entity_poly.pdbx_strand_id
1 'polypeptide(L)'
;MLFNQRMKAERAWRAPYELSSRIGGMGPDKILVLPLPVFTERFASPFAIHPFKFAMAENTYRAAEIVSADYDGDARNIWTDVTASQFTARLQRFPGIGAGKARVALFVATVALGIRVRADSGFYSIKSCGSLAALYHPVHQPLLVN
;
A
#
# COMPACT_ATOMS: atom_id res chain seq x y z
N MET A 1 0.79 -2.08 -3.27
CA MET A 1 1.76 -1.10 -3.83
C MET A 1 3.22 -1.38 -3.46
N LEU A 2 3.53 -1.88 -2.26
CA LEU A 2 4.90 -2.15 -1.84
C LEU A 2 5.61 -3.19 -2.74
N PHE A 3 4.92 -4.28 -3.08
CA PHE A 3 5.45 -5.46 -3.79
C PHE A 3 5.61 -5.29 -5.32
N ASN A 4 5.18 -4.18 -5.93
CA ASN A 4 5.09 -4.09 -7.39
C ASN A 4 6.43 -3.76 -8.09
N GLN A 5 7.56 -4.02 -7.42
CA GLN A 5 8.89 -3.62 -7.91
C GLN A 5 9.65 -4.80 -8.50
N ARG A 6 10.00 -4.69 -9.79
CA ARG A 6 10.69 -5.76 -10.56
C ARG A 6 10.03 -7.14 -10.43
N MET A 7 8.70 -7.14 -10.39
CA MET A 7 7.89 -8.34 -10.30
C MET A 7 6.63 -8.15 -11.12
N LYS A 8 6.17 -9.21 -11.80
CA LYS A 8 4.92 -9.19 -12.56
C LYS A 8 3.73 -8.89 -11.63
N ALA A 9 2.73 -8.18 -12.14
CA ALA A 9 1.61 -7.70 -11.35
C ALA A 9 0.88 -8.86 -10.65
N GLU A 10 0.60 -9.95 -11.36
CA GLU A 10 -0.10 -11.13 -10.86
C GLU A 10 0.59 -11.72 -9.62
N ARG A 11 1.92 -11.79 -9.65
CA ARG A 11 2.71 -12.26 -8.49
C ARG A 11 2.73 -11.23 -7.37
N ALA A 12 2.79 -9.94 -7.68
CA ALA A 12 2.72 -8.87 -6.68
C ALA A 12 1.39 -8.84 -5.93
N TRP A 13 0.28 -9.09 -6.62
CA TRP A 13 -1.05 -9.17 -6.02
C TRP A 13 -1.24 -10.43 -5.17
N ARG A 14 -0.60 -11.55 -5.54
CA ARG A 14 -0.63 -12.79 -4.75
C ARG A 14 0.25 -12.73 -3.49
N ALA A 15 1.29 -11.90 -3.47
CA ALA A 15 2.28 -11.87 -2.41
C ALA A 15 1.73 -11.65 -0.98
N PRO A 16 0.78 -10.73 -0.72
CA PRO A 16 0.19 -10.57 0.62
C PRO A 16 -0.54 -11.81 1.11
N TYR A 17 -1.23 -12.53 0.21
CA TYR A 17 -1.90 -13.78 0.55
C TYR A 17 -0.88 -14.87 0.91
N GLU A 18 0.17 -15.04 0.11
CA GLU A 18 1.24 -16.00 0.42
C GLU A 18 1.93 -15.69 1.75
N LEU A 19 2.19 -14.40 2.05
CA LEU A 19 2.72 -13.99 3.34
C LEU A 19 1.76 -14.38 4.48
N SER A 20 0.47 -14.06 4.33
CA SER A 20 -0.56 -14.40 5.31
C SER A 20 -0.61 -15.90 5.59
N SER A 21 -0.49 -16.74 4.56
CA SER A 21 -0.46 -18.20 4.72
C SER A 21 0.77 -18.68 5.49
N ARG A 22 1.92 -17.97 5.42
CA ARG A 22 3.14 -18.35 6.14
C ARG A 22 3.13 -17.97 7.61
N ILE A 23 2.49 -16.85 7.95
CA ILE A 23 2.52 -16.29 9.32
C ILE A 23 1.20 -16.47 10.08
N GLY A 24 0.18 -17.05 9.45
CA GLY A 24 -1.11 -17.33 10.10
C GLY A 24 -2.07 -16.14 10.17
N GLY A 25 -1.91 -15.16 9.27
CA GLY A 25 -2.77 -13.99 9.18
C GLY A 25 -2.06 -12.77 8.61
N MET A 26 -2.80 -11.66 8.49
CA MET A 26 -2.27 -10.38 8.01
C MET A 26 -2.80 -9.25 8.89
N GLY A 27 -1.93 -8.37 9.32
CA GLY A 27 -2.25 -7.25 10.20
C GLY A 27 -1.05 -6.87 11.07
N PRO A 28 -1.04 -5.68 11.66
CA PRO A 28 0.04 -5.28 12.56
C PRO A 28 0.20 -6.24 13.74
N ASP A 29 -0.90 -6.71 14.32
CA ASP A 29 -0.91 -7.68 15.43
C ASP A 29 -0.25 -9.01 15.04
N LYS A 30 -0.50 -9.50 13.82
CA LYS A 30 0.08 -10.75 13.31
C LYS A 30 1.54 -10.63 12.92
N ILE A 31 1.95 -9.46 12.44
CA ILE A 31 3.33 -9.22 12.01
C ILE A 31 4.22 -8.94 13.22
N LEU A 32 3.80 -8.06 14.13
CA LEU A 32 4.62 -7.55 15.24
C LEU A 32 4.73 -8.51 16.43
N VAL A 33 3.90 -9.56 16.48
CA VAL A 33 4.09 -10.67 17.45
C VAL A 33 5.35 -11.49 17.17
N LEU A 34 5.84 -11.45 15.92
CA LEU A 34 7.09 -12.11 15.51
C LEU A 34 8.23 -11.11 15.63
N PRO A 35 9.36 -11.43 16.28
CA PRO A 35 10.56 -10.62 16.18
C PRO A 35 10.98 -10.46 14.70
N LEU A 36 11.44 -9.27 14.31
CA LEU A 36 11.83 -8.96 12.94
C LEU A 36 12.74 -10.02 12.26
N PRO A 37 13.76 -10.60 12.94
CA PRO A 37 14.56 -11.68 12.36
C PRO A 37 13.71 -12.91 11.97
N VAL A 38 12.80 -13.33 12.86
CA VAL A 38 11.89 -14.46 12.64
C VAL A 38 10.91 -14.15 11.50
N PHE A 39 10.33 -12.96 11.49
CA PHE A 39 9.47 -12.52 10.38
C PHE A 39 10.21 -12.56 9.04
N THR A 40 11.45 -12.07 9.03
CA THR A 40 12.30 -12.03 7.84
C THR A 40 12.60 -13.43 7.31
N GLU A 41 12.90 -14.39 8.19
CA GLU A 41 13.08 -15.80 7.82
C GLU A 41 11.81 -16.40 7.18
N ARG A 42 10.64 -16.16 7.77
CA ARG A 42 9.35 -16.63 7.22
C ARG A 42 9.07 -16.01 5.85
N PHE A 43 9.33 -14.71 5.70
CA PHE A 43 9.18 -14.00 4.43
C PHE A 43 10.14 -14.53 3.36
N ALA A 44 11.40 -14.78 3.74
CA ALA A 44 12.49 -15.17 2.85
C ALA A 44 12.61 -16.69 2.62
N SER A 45 11.71 -17.48 3.20
CA SER A 45 11.72 -18.94 3.11
C SER A 45 11.64 -19.44 1.65
N PRO A 46 12.05 -20.69 1.36
CA PRO A 46 12.13 -21.25 0.01
C PRO A 46 10.88 -20.95 -0.83
N PHE A 47 11.09 -20.75 -2.13
CA PHE A 47 10.10 -20.13 -3.03
C PHE A 47 9.71 -18.73 -2.54
N ALA A 48 10.70 -17.83 -2.46
CA ALA A 48 10.53 -16.51 -1.88
C ALA A 48 9.35 -15.74 -2.50
N ILE A 49 8.57 -15.08 -1.64
CA ILE A 49 7.39 -14.29 -2.03
C ILE A 49 7.80 -13.16 -3.00
N HIS A 50 8.97 -12.55 -2.77
CA HIS A 50 9.48 -11.44 -3.55
C HIS A 50 10.96 -11.64 -3.91
N PRO A 51 11.44 -11.23 -5.10
CA PRO A 51 12.87 -11.28 -5.45
C PRO A 51 13.77 -10.55 -4.45
N PHE A 52 13.40 -9.32 -4.07
CA PHE A 52 14.02 -8.54 -2.99
C PHE A 52 13.52 -8.90 -1.59
N LYS A 53 13.58 -10.18 -1.24
CA LYS A 53 12.93 -10.72 -0.03
C LYS A 53 13.31 -10.02 1.28
N PHE A 54 14.59 -9.70 1.50
CA PHE A 54 15.04 -9.06 2.75
C PHE A 54 14.55 -7.62 2.88
N ALA A 55 14.72 -6.81 1.82
CA ALA A 55 14.24 -5.43 1.81
C ALA A 55 12.70 -5.34 1.90
N MET A 56 11.98 -6.30 1.29
CA MET A 56 10.52 -6.34 1.38
C MET A 56 10.02 -6.86 2.72
N ALA A 57 10.75 -7.77 3.38
CA ALA A 57 10.46 -8.15 4.75
C ALA A 57 10.58 -6.92 5.67
N GLU A 58 11.72 -6.22 5.62
CA GLU A 58 11.94 -5.01 6.42
C GLU A 58 10.84 -3.97 6.18
N ASN A 59 10.59 -3.60 4.92
CA ASN A 59 9.58 -2.57 4.62
C ASN A 59 8.17 -3.00 5.05
N THR A 60 7.83 -4.28 4.96
CA THR A 60 6.52 -4.78 5.41
C THR A 60 6.40 -4.74 6.93
N TYR A 61 7.48 -5.10 7.64
CA TYR A 61 7.53 -5.03 9.09
C TYR A 61 7.43 -3.58 9.59
N ARG A 62 8.20 -2.66 8.99
CA ARG A 62 8.10 -1.22 9.29
C ARG A 62 6.73 -0.64 8.97
N ALA A 63 6.08 -1.12 7.91
CA ALA A 63 4.70 -0.71 7.63
C ALA A 63 3.75 -1.14 8.75
N ALA A 64 3.91 -2.34 9.30
CA ALA A 64 3.14 -2.79 10.46
C ALA A 64 3.41 -1.93 11.71
N GLU A 65 4.67 -1.58 11.98
CA GLU A 65 5.02 -0.67 13.09
C GLU A 65 4.34 0.68 12.93
N ILE A 66 4.41 1.30 11.73
CA ILE A 66 3.77 2.58 11.45
C ILE A 66 2.25 2.49 11.67
N VAL A 67 1.59 1.45 11.16
CA VAL A 67 0.14 1.29 11.35
C VAL A 67 -0.21 1.09 12.83
N SER A 68 0.59 0.31 13.56
CA SER A 68 0.37 0.08 14.98
C SER A 68 0.56 1.35 15.82
N ALA A 69 1.56 2.17 15.50
CA ALA A 69 1.94 3.32 16.32
C ALA A 69 1.18 4.60 15.94
N ASP A 70 1.00 4.86 14.65
CA ASP A 70 0.47 6.13 14.15
C ASP A 70 -1.03 6.08 13.78
N TYR A 71 -1.62 4.87 13.71
CA TYR A 71 -2.96 4.64 13.17
C TYR A 71 -3.80 3.65 13.99
N ASP A 72 -3.50 3.49 15.29
CA ASP A 72 -4.24 2.63 16.23
C ASP A 72 -4.37 1.16 15.79
N GLY A 73 -3.40 0.67 15.03
CA GLY A 73 -3.42 -0.69 14.46
C GLY A 73 -4.40 -0.88 13.30
N ASP A 74 -5.10 0.18 12.87
CA ASP A 74 -6.08 0.13 11.80
C ASP A 74 -5.65 0.95 10.59
N ALA A 75 -5.28 0.26 9.51
CA ALA A 75 -4.85 0.90 8.27
C ALA A 75 -5.93 1.81 7.65
N ARG A 76 -7.23 1.63 7.96
CA ARG A 76 -8.31 2.50 7.47
C ARG A 76 -8.08 3.95 7.88
N ASN A 77 -7.50 4.18 9.05
CA ASN A 77 -7.20 5.52 9.56
C ASN A 77 -6.19 6.29 8.70
N ILE A 78 -5.49 5.64 7.76
CA ILE A 78 -4.65 6.31 6.77
C ILE A 78 -5.50 7.18 5.84
N TRP A 79 -6.68 6.70 5.42
CA TRP A 79 -7.50 7.33 4.36
C TRP A 79 -8.90 7.76 4.82
N THR A 80 -9.30 7.54 6.06
CA THR A 80 -10.57 8.06 6.62
C THR A 80 -10.52 9.57 6.81
N ASP A 81 -11.53 10.29 6.30
CA ASP A 81 -11.77 11.74 6.48
C ASP A 81 -10.62 12.70 6.09
N VAL A 82 -9.69 12.21 5.26
CA VAL A 82 -8.56 12.99 4.78
C VAL A 82 -8.82 13.64 3.42
N THR A 83 -7.98 14.62 3.11
CA THR A 83 -7.82 15.13 1.75
C THR A 83 -6.89 14.25 0.91
N ALA A 84 -6.92 14.43 -0.41
CA ALA A 84 -6.04 13.73 -1.34
C ALA A 84 -4.54 13.95 -1.05
N SER A 85 -4.14 15.20 -0.73
CA SER A 85 -2.75 15.49 -0.35
C SER A 85 -2.35 14.82 0.97
N GLN A 86 -3.25 14.81 1.97
CA GLN A 86 -3.01 14.14 3.25
C GLN A 86 -2.85 12.63 3.08
N PHE A 87 -3.71 11.96 2.31
CA PHE A 87 -3.60 10.53 2.04
C PHE A 87 -2.24 10.21 1.39
N THR A 88 -1.87 10.93 0.32
CA THR A 88 -0.60 10.66 -0.37
C THR A 88 0.61 10.97 0.50
N ALA A 89 0.58 12.03 1.33
CA ALA A 89 1.64 12.34 2.28
C ALA A 89 1.79 11.26 3.36
N ARG A 90 0.67 10.75 3.90
CA ARG A 90 0.67 9.65 4.87
C ARG A 90 1.27 8.38 4.28
N LEU A 91 0.92 8.03 3.04
CA LEU A 91 1.49 6.87 2.35
C LEU A 91 3.00 7.00 2.10
N GLN A 92 3.50 8.21 1.86
CA GLN A 92 4.93 8.43 1.62
C GLN A 92 5.80 8.23 2.87
N ARG A 93 5.21 8.18 4.07
CA ARG A 93 5.92 7.81 5.30
C ARG A 93 6.33 6.33 5.31
N PHE A 94 5.68 5.50 4.50
CA PHE A 94 5.97 4.07 4.45
C PHE A 94 7.22 3.80 3.60
N PRO A 95 8.21 3.05 4.12
CA PRO A 95 9.42 2.76 3.38
C PRO A 95 9.12 1.99 2.09
N GLY A 96 9.71 2.46 0.98
CA GLY A 96 9.47 1.90 -0.35
C GLY A 96 8.22 2.43 -1.07
N ILE A 97 7.51 3.42 -0.49
CA ILE A 97 6.42 4.16 -1.14
C ILE A 97 6.86 5.58 -1.47
N GLY A 98 7.29 5.79 -2.71
CA GLY A 98 7.53 7.14 -3.24
C GLY A 98 6.25 7.81 -3.77
N ALA A 99 6.37 9.09 -4.17
CA ALA A 99 5.25 9.89 -4.64
C ALA A 99 4.44 9.25 -5.78
N GLY A 100 5.11 8.58 -6.73
CA GLY A 100 4.43 7.85 -7.80
C GLY A 100 3.53 6.71 -7.29
N LYS A 101 4.04 5.87 -6.38
CA LYS A 101 3.26 4.78 -5.78
C LYS A 101 2.11 5.32 -4.92
N ALA A 102 2.32 6.42 -4.20
CA ALA A 102 1.28 7.07 -3.41
C ALA A 102 0.12 7.57 -4.28
N ARG A 103 0.41 8.20 -5.44
CA ARG A 103 -0.62 8.63 -6.39
C ARG A 103 -1.39 7.46 -6.99
N VAL A 104 -0.69 6.38 -7.36
CA VAL A 104 -1.36 5.15 -7.86
C VAL A 104 -2.26 4.55 -6.77
N ALA A 105 -1.83 4.54 -5.51
CA ALA A 105 -2.65 4.06 -4.40
C ALA A 105 -3.91 4.90 -4.22
N LEU A 106 -3.81 6.24 -4.24
CA LEU A 106 -4.95 7.15 -4.17
C LEU A 106 -5.93 6.88 -5.33
N PHE A 107 -5.42 6.71 -6.55
CA PHE A 107 -6.25 6.38 -7.72
C PHE A 107 -6.98 5.03 -7.53
N VAL A 108 -6.28 3.97 -7.17
CA VAL A 108 -6.90 2.65 -6.94
C VAL A 108 -7.94 2.73 -5.81
N ALA A 109 -7.64 3.43 -4.72
CA ALA A 109 -8.56 3.60 -3.60
C ALA A 109 -9.86 4.30 -4.03
N THR A 110 -9.75 5.42 -4.74
CA THR A 110 -10.91 6.26 -5.11
C THR A 110 -11.70 5.74 -6.31
N VAL A 111 -11.05 5.03 -7.23
CA VAL A 111 -11.66 4.57 -8.49
C VAL A 111 -12.05 3.11 -8.43
N ALA A 112 -11.13 2.23 -8.06
CA ALA A 112 -11.38 0.79 -8.08
C ALA A 112 -12.08 0.31 -6.80
N LEU A 113 -11.79 0.93 -5.65
CA LEU A 113 -12.33 0.52 -4.34
C LEU A 113 -13.45 1.43 -3.82
N GLY A 114 -13.74 2.54 -4.52
CA GLY A 114 -14.81 3.46 -4.14
C GLY A 114 -14.61 4.17 -2.79
N ILE A 115 -13.37 4.28 -2.32
CA ILE A 115 -13.04 5.01 -1.08
C ILE A 115 -13.20 6.51 -1.35
N ARG A 116 -14.05 7.16 -0.54
CA ARG A 116 -14.29 8.60 -0.64
C ARG A 116 -13.17 9.37 0.05
N VAL A 117 -12.56 10.30 -0.67
CA VAL A 117 -11.48 11.17 -0.17
C VAL A 117 -11.83 12.59 -0.54
N ARG A 118 -11.54 13.57 0.33
CA ARG A 118 -11.82 14.98 0.03
C ARG A 118 -10.89 15.51 -1.04
N ALA A 119 -11.44 16.22 -2.02
CA ALA A 119 -10.64 16.96 -2.98
C ALA A 119 -9.92 18.13 -2.28
N ASP A 120 -8.71 18.45 -2.71
CA ASP A 120 -8.00 19.68 -2.33
C ASP A 120 -7.15 20.19 -3.50
N SER A 121 -6.48 21.34 -3.32
CA SER A 121 -5.63 21.94 -4.36
C SER A 121 -4.48 21.04 -4.81
N GLY A 122 -4.12 20.03 -4.03
CA GLY A 122 -3.13 19.01 -4.35
C GLY A 122 -3.68 17.85 -5.18
N PHE A 123 -4.93 17.90 -5.64
CA PHE A 123 -5.55 16.82 -6.39
C PHE A 123 -4.80 16.53 -7.70
N TYR A 124 -4.05 15.43 -7.70
CA TYR A 124 -3.45 14.85 -8.89
C TYR A 124 -4.53 14.14 -9.69
N SER A 125 -5.21 14.88 -10.58
CA SER A 125 -6.13 14.22 -11.52
C SER A 125 -5.38 13.15 -12.31
N ILE A 126 -6.07 12.11 -12.76
CA ILE A 126 -5.48 11.06 -13.61
C ILE A 126 -4.77 11.65 -14.84
N LYS A 127 -5.28 12.77 -15.36
CA LYS A 127 -4.66 13.51 -16.48
C LYS A 127 -3.26 14.02 -16.15
N SER A 128 -2.98 14.32 -14.87
CA SER A 128 -1.65 14.75 -14.40
C SER A 128 -0.66 13.60 -14.21
N CYS A 129 -1.11 12.35 -14.26
CA CYS A 129 -0.27 11.17 -14.09
C CYS A 129 -0.13 10.45 -15.44
N GLY A 130 0.93 10.74 -16.19
CA GLY A 130 1.11 10.23 -17.56
C GLY A 130 1.00 8.70 -17.71
N SER A 131 1.37 7.92 -16.68
CA SER A 131 1.22 6.46 -16.67
C SER A 131 -0.20 5.96 -16.39
N LEU A 132 -1.08 6.79 -15.85
CA LEU A 132 -2.48 6.46 -15.53
C LEU A 132 -3.47 7.09 -16.50
N ALA A 133 -3.06 8.08 -17.29
CA ALA A 133 -3.88 8.70 -18.32
C ALA A 133 -4.46 7.67 -19.32
N ALA A 134 -3.72 6.59 -19.61
CA ALA A 134 -4.17 5.49 -20.46
C ALA A 134 -5.21 4.57 -19.79
N LEU A 135 -5.30 4.56 -18.47
CA LEU A 135 -6.30 3.83 -17.69
C LEU A 135 -7.54 4.69 -17.39
N TYR A 136 -7.52 5.96 -17.81
CA TYR A 136 -8.66 6.86 -17.69
C TYR A 136 -9.78 6.44 -18.64
N HIS A 137 -10.91 6.03 -18.09
CA HIS A 137 -12.17 5.92 -18.81
C HIS A 137 -13.17 6.93 -18.20
N PRO A 138 -14.06 7.57 -18.98
CA PRO A 138 -15.02 8.56 -18.46
C PRO A 138 -15.91 8.04 -17.31
N VAL A 139 -16.08 6.72 -17.21
CA VAL A 139 -16.86 6.03 -16.18
C VAL A 139 -16.05 5.80 -14.88
N HIS A 140 -14.72 5.90 -14.94
CA HIS A 140 -13.79 5.66 -13.83
C HIS A 140 -13.29 6.98 -13.23
N GLN A 141 -14.21 7.82 -12.76
CA GLN A 141 -13.86 9.05 -12.05
C GLN A 141 -13.60 8.78 -10.57
N PRO A 142 -12.55 9.39 -9.97
CA PRO A 142 -12.31 9.30 -8.53
C PRO A 142 -13.53 9.77 -7.74
N LEU A 143 -13.96 8.99 -6.74
CA LEU A 143 -15.02 9.39 -5.82
C LEU A 143 -14.49 10.44 -4.83
N LEU A 144 -14.47 11.68 -5.28
CA LEU A 144 -14.16 12.83 -4.43
C LEU A 144 -15.43 13.35 -3.80
N VAL A 145 -15.35 13.68 -2.52
CA VAL A 145 -16.41 14.37 -1.79
C VAL A 145 -15.94 15.78 -1.44
N ASN A 146 -16.89 16.71 -1.39
CA ASN A 146 -16.68 18.07 -0.89
C ASN A 146 -16.53 18.06 0.63
#